data_AF-A0A350H3U5-F1
#
_entry.id   AF-A0A350H3U5-F1
#
_cell.length_a   1.000
_cell.length_b   1.000
_cell.length_c   1.000
_cell.angle_alpha   90.00
_cell.angle_beta   90.00
_cell.angle_gamma   90.00
#
_symmetry.space_group_name_H-M   'P 1'
#
loop_
_entity.id
_entity.type
_entity.pdbx_description
1 polymer ?
#
loop_
_entity_poly.entity_id
_entity_poly.type
_entity_poly.pdbx_seq_one_letter_code
_entity_poly.pdbx_strand_id
1 'polypeptide(L)'
;MSKSIQLKKQNENVYPHPYYPVGSIYLSVVNTNPSIWFGGTWEQIAKGRTLVGVDTSDTDFNTVKKTGGSKQIQKHSHTLFETKYNYTTGGQPTANSVVLAGSNATSPSVKTDDYGSGNSGNLQPYFTCYIWCRTA
;
A
#
# COMPACT_ATOMS: atom_id res chain seq x y z
N MET A 1 -26.35 -22.51 -7.86
CA MET A 1 -25.62 -22.34 -6.59
C MET A 1 -26.13 -23.38 -5.62
N SER A 2 -25.25 -24.28 -5.15
CA SER A 2 -25.57 -25.23 -4.09
C SER A 2 -26.04 -24.42 -2.87
N LYS A 3 -27.34 -24.52 -2.58
CA LYS A 3 -27.94 -23.83 -1.44
C LYS A 3 -27.32 -24.47 -0.19
N SER A 4 -26.94 -23.64 0.78
CA SER A 4 -26.56 -24.06 2.13
C SER A 4 -27.41 -25.23 2.63
N ILE A 5 -26.85 -26.09 3.50
CA ILE A 5 -27.56 -27.26 4.06
C ILE A 5 -28.94 -26.83 4.54
N GLN A 6 -30.00 -27.32 3.91
CA GLN A 6 -31.36 -26.99 4.28
C GLN A 6 -31.74 -27.80 5.52
N LEU A 7 -31.90 -27.13 6.64
CA LEU A 7 -32.42 -27.70 7.88
C LEU A 7 -33.95 -27.52 7.90
N LYS A 8 -34.66 -28.45 8.55
CA LYS A 8 -36.11 -28.32 8.77
C LYS A 8 -36.38 -28.03 10.24
N LYS A 9 -37.19 -27.01 10.52
CA LYS A 9 -37.72 -26.74 11.86
C LYS A 9 -39.21 -26.50 11.75
N GLN A 10 -40.05 -27.37 12.35
CA GLN A 10 -41.51 -27.21 12.38
C GLN A 10 -42.14 -26.87 11.01
N ASN A 11 -41.78 -27.61 9.95
CA ASN A 11 -42.19 -27.38 8.55
C ASN A 11 -41.63 -26.13 7.85
N GLU A 12 -40.74 -25.38 8.48
CA GLU A 12 -40.00 -24.29 7.84
C GLU A 12 -38.63 -24.75 7.32
N ASN A 13 -38.24 -24.19 6.18
CA ASN A 13 -36.90 -24.35 5.63
C ASN A 13 -35.97 -23.33 6.28
N VAL A 14 -34.94 -23.83 6.97
CA VAL A 14 -33.92 -23.00 7.61
C VAL A 14 -32.60 -23.20 6.87
N TYR A 15 -31.97 -22.09 6.50
CA TYR A 15 -30.65 -22.09 5.88
C TYR A 15 -29.65 -21.53 6.90
N PRO A 16 -28.73 -22.36 7.45
CA PRO A 16 -27.70 -21.88 8.35
C PRO A 16 -26.72 -21.03 7.54
N HIS A 17 -26.46 -19.83 8.05
CA HIS A 17 -25.46 -18.93 7.51
C HIS A 17 -24.23 -18.93 8.44
N PRO A 18 -23.02 -18.69 7.90
CA PRO A 18 -21.85 -18.46 8.74
C PRO A 18 -22.13 -17.36 9.76
N TYR A 19 -21.75 -17.58 11.01
CA TYR A 19 -21.92 -16.58 12.07
C TYR A 19 -20.82 -15.52 11.94
N TYR A 20 -21.20 -14.30 11.58
CA TYR A 20 -20.31 -13.15 11.49
C TYR A 20 -20.57 -12.17 12.64
N PRO A 21 -19.85 -12.22 13.77
CA PRO A 21 -19.99 -11.21 14.82
C PRO A 21 -19.62 -9.80 14.32
N VAL A 22 -20.06 -8.75 15.04
CA VAL A 22 -19.61 -7.36 14.79
C VAL A 22 -18.08 -7.31 14.78
N GLY A 23 -17.51 -6.66 13.77
CA GLY A 23 -16.07 -6.62 13.51
C GLY A 23 -15.58 -7.66 12.49
N SER A 24 -16.43 -8.60 12.08
CA SER A 24 -16.08 -9.59 11.04
C SER A 24 -15.86 -8.96 9.68
N ILE A 25 -14.94 -9.52 8.91
CA ILE A 25 -14.65 -9.10 7.53
C ILE A 25 -15.17 -10.16 6.54
N TYR A 26 -15.81 -9.70 5.48
CA TYR A 26 -16.25 -10.52 4.35
C TYR A 26 -15.67 -9.98 3.04
N LEU A 27 -15.13 -10.88 2.21
CA LEU A 27 -14.49 -10.56 0.93
C LEU A 27 -15.33 -11.14 -0.20
N SER A 28 -15.60 -10.34 -1.24
CA SER A 28 -16.34 -10.79 -2.42
C SER A 28 -15.93 -10.01 -3.67
N VAL A 29 -15.96 -10.66 -4.82
CA VAL A 29 -15.77 -9.99 -6.12
C VAL A 29 -17.06 -9.33 -6.63
N VAL A 30 -18.18 -9.53 -5.94
CA VAL A 30 -19.49 -8.97 -6.30
C VAL A 30 -19.82 -7.79 -5.38
N ASN A 31 -20.29 -6.69 -5.96
CA ASN A 31 -20.69 -5.48 -5.24
C ASN A 31 -22.09 -5.60 -4.60
N THR A 32 -22.30 -6.62 -3.78
CA THR A 32 -23.56 -6.83 -3.08
C THR A 32 -23.32 -6.69 -1.58
N ASN A 33 -24.14 -5.88 -0.91
CA ASN A 33 -24.05 -5.71 0.54
C ASN A 33 -24.34 -7.06 1.23
N PRO A 34 -23.44 -7.56 2.11
CA PRO A 34 -23.63 -8.85 2.77
C PRO A 34 -24.86 -8.91 3.68
N SER A 35 -25.46 -7.78 4.04
CA SER A 35 -26.72 -7.73 4.80
C SER A 35 -27.85 -8.49 4.12
N ILE A 36 -27.81 -8.63 2.78
CA ILE A 36 -28.80 -9.39 2.00
C ILE A 36 -28.78 -10.88 2.35
N TRP A 37 -27.63 -11.44 2.74
CA TRP A 37 -27.47 -12.87 3.03
C TRP A 37 -27.25 -13.14 4.52
N PHE A 38 -26.50 -12.28 5.20
CA PHE A 38 -26.07 -12.50 6.58
C PHE A 38 -26.81 -11.62 7.59
N GLY A 39 -27.69 -10.72 7.13
CA GLY A 39 -28.31 -9.71 7.98
C GLY A 39 -27.28 -8.73 8.56
N GLY A 40 -27.71 -7.97 9.58
CA GLY A 40 -26.86 -6.96 10.22
C GLY A 40 -26.56 -5.75 9.32
N THR A 41 -25.65 -4.90 9.78
CA THR A 41 -25.17 -3.70 9.09
C THR A 41 -23.72 -3.89 8.70
N TRP A 42 -23.39 -3.57 7.44
CA TRP A 42 -22.06 -3.75 6.87
C TRP A 42 -21.58 -2.48 6.21
N GLU A 43 -20.30 -2.18 6.36
CA GLU A 43 -19.61 -1.05 5.76
C GLU A 43 -18.45 -1.55 4.90
N GLN A 44 -18.28 -0.99 3.70
CA GLN A 44 -17.13 -1.32 2.85
C GLN A 44 -15.87 -0.62 3.37
N ILE A 45 -14.84 -1.42 3.67
CA ILE A 45 -13.55 -0.97 4.19
C ILE A 45 -12.44 -1.13 3.14
N ALA A 46 -11.23 -0.61 3.46
CA ALA A 46 -10.00 -0.84 2.68
C ALA A 46 -10.12 -0.56 1.16
N LYS A 47 -10.96 0.41 0.76
CA LYS A 47 -11.13 0.81 -0.65
C LYS A 47 -9.79 1.24 -1.25
N GLY A 48 -9.29 0.48 -2.23
CA GLY A 48 -8.00 0.73 -2.87
C GLY A 48 -6.78 0.47 -1.98
N ARG A 49 -6.93 -0.36 -0.93
CA ARG A 49 -5.88 -0.72 0.03
C ARG A 49 -5.84 -2.23 0.24
N THR A 50 -4.70 -2.74 0.70
CA THR A 50 -4.58 -4.13 1.16
C THR A 50 -4.77 -4.20 2.67
N LEU A 51 -5.19 -5.36 3.17
CA LEU A 51 -5.22 -5.63 4.60
C LEU A 51 -3.81 -5.95 5.09
N VAL A 52 -3.48 -5.43 6.27
CA VAL A 52 -2.27 -5.76 7.02
C VAL A 52 -2.70 -6.23 8.40
N GLY A 53 -2.08 -7.31 8.88
CA GLY A 53 -2.33 -7.83 10.22
C GLY A 53 -1.90 -6.81 11.27
N VAL A 54 -2.66 -6.69 12.35
CA VAL A 54 -2.26 -5.85 13.47
C VAL A 54 -1.10 -6.53 14.19
N ASP A 55 0.00 -5.79 14.32
CA ASP A 55 1.12 -6.14 15.19
C ASP A 55 1.23 -5.08 16.28
N THR A 56 0.81 -5.43 17.50
CA THR A 56 0.80 -4.49 18.63
C THR A 56 2.19 -4.04 19.08
N SER A 57 3.24 -4.73 18.64
CA SER A 57 4.63 -4.35 18.92
C SER A 57 5.22 -3.39 17.88
N ASP A 58 4.59 -3.29 16.71
CA ASP A 58 5.03 -2.45 15.61
C ASP A 58 4.33 -1.08 15.64
N THR A 59 5.10 0.01 15.60
CA THR A 59 4.53 1.37 15.66
C THR A 59 3.67 1.73 14.46
N ASP A 60 3.89 1.14 13.31
CA ASP A 60 3.18 1.39 12.06
C ASP A 60 1.88 0.57 11.96
N PHE A 61 1.84 -0.64 12.55
CA PHE A 61 0.70 -1.57 12.44
C PHE A 61 0.01 -1.93 13.78
N ASN A 62 0.23 -1.16 14.84
CA ASN A 62 -0.29 -1.44 16.20
C ASN A 62 -1.80 -1.35 16.45
N THR A 63 -2.60 -0.81 15.54
CA THR A 63 -4.03 -0.58 15.79
C THR A 63 -4.89 -0.96 14.59
N VAL A 64 -6.08 -1.49 14.87
CA VAL A 64 -7.06 -1.84 13.83
C VAL A 64 -7.45 -0.60 13.02
N LYS A 65 -7.72 -0.77 11.73
CA LYS A 65 -8.17 0.28 10.79
C LYS A 65 -7.17 1.43 10.58
N LYS A 66 -5.94 1.34 11.11
CA LYS A 66 -4.87 2.28 10.77
C LYS A 66 -4.56 2.19 9.28
N THR A 67 -4.33 3.34 8.65
CA THR A 67 -4.09 3.44 7.20
C THR A 67 -2.72 4.01 6.92
N GLY A 68 -2.08 3.55 5.85
CA GLY A 68 -0.79 4.06 5.39
C GLY A 68 -0.49 3.61 3.96
N GLY A 69 0.78 3.77 3.55
CA GLY A 69 1.28 3.38 2.24
C GLY A 69 1.11 4.44 1.14
N SER A 70 1.79 4.21 0.01
CA SER A 70 1.75 5.07 -1.18
C SER A 70 1.72 4.22 -2.45
N LYS A 71 0.95 4.66 -3.45
CA LYS A 71 0.96 4.07 -4.80
C LYS A 71 2.23 4.41 -5.59
N GLN A 72 2.93 5.47 -5.18
CA GLN A 72 4.12 5.99 -5.86
C GLN A 72 5.33 5.90 -4.95
N ILE A 73 6.50 5.64 -5.54
CA ILE A 73 7.78 5.79 -4.84
C ILE A 73 7.96 7.25 -4.44
N GLN A 74 8.47 7.48 -3.22
CA GLN A 74 8.75 8.81 -2.72
C GLN A 74 9.96 9.42 -3.44
N LYS A 75 9.92 10.75 -3.56
CA LYS A 75 11.02 11.56 -4.09
C LYS A 75 12.29 11.26 -3.29
N HIS A 76 13.36 10.86 -3.97
CA HIS A 76 14.66 10.55 -3.35
C HIS A 76 15.81 11.05 -4.22
N SER A 77 16.95 11.32 -3.59
CA SER A 77 18.19 11.69 -4.25
C SER A 77 19.28 10.68 -3.92
N HIS A 78 20.15 10.36 -4.87
CA HIS A 78 21.36 9.59 -4.59
C HIS A 78 22.54 10.54 -4.35
N THR A 79 23.34 10.26 -3.33
CA THR A 79 24.61 10.95 -3.13
C THR A 79 25.70 10.17 -3.85
N LEU A 80 26.45 10.84 -4.73
CA LEU A 80 27.64 10.28 -5.35
C LEU A 80 28.81 10.46 -4.38
N PHE A 81 29.38 9.34 -3.93
CA PHE A 81 30.64 9.31 -3.20
C PHE A 81 31.72 8.83 -4.17
N GLU A 82 32.45 9.75 -4.79
CA GLU A 82 33.65 9.38 -5.54
C GLU A 82 34.89 9.96 -4.85
N THR A 83 35.87 9.08 -4.59
CA THR A 83 37.14 9.44 -3.98
C THR A 83 38.15 9.99 -4.98
N LYS A 84 37.83 10.07 -6.28
CA LYS A 84 38.72 10.56 -7.33
C LYS A 84 37.99 11.24 -8.50
N TYR A 85 37.50 12.46 -8.29
CA TYR A 85 37.27 13.35 -9.42
C TYR A 85 38.61 13.96 -9.86
N ASN A 86 38.94 13.87 -11.15
CA ASN A 86 40.04 14.63 -11.73
C ASN A 86 39.58 16.09 -11.87
N TYR A 87 39.90 16.91 -10.88
CA TYR A 87 39.61 18.34 -10.92
C TYR A 87 40.54 19.02 -11.92
N THR A 88 39.99 19.58 -13.00
CA THR A 88 40.72 20.47 -13.90
C THR A 88 40.18 21.89 -13.71
N THR A 89 40.95 22.76 -13.04
CA THR A 89 40.63 24.18 -12.95
C THR A 89 41.04 24.85 -14.26
N GLY A 90 40.07 25.39 -15.00
CA GLY A 90 40.32 26.21 -16.20
C GLY A 90 40.71 25.46 -17.48
N GLY A 91 40.61 24.12 -17.51
CA GLY A 91 40.82 23.30 -18.71
C GLY A 91 39.51 22.82 -19.33
N GLN A 92 39.48 22.66 -20.66
CA GLN A 92 38.37 21.98 -21.33
C GLN A 92 38.23 20.55 -20.77
N PRO A 93 37.03 20.15 -20.32
CA PRO A 93 36.82 18.84 -19.73
C PRO A 93 37.17 17.73 -20.74
N THR A 94 37.99 16.76 -20.34
CA THR A 94 38.06 15.48 -21.06
C THR A 94 36.79 14.68 -20.76
N ALA A 95 36.41 13.75 -21.64
CA ALA A 95 35.17 12.98 -21.49
C ALA A 95 35.04 12.40 -20.05
N ASN A 96 33.90 12.65 -19.40
CA ASN A 96 33.52 12.24 -18.03
C ASN A 96 34.08 13.05 -16.85
N SER A 97 34.27 14.38 -16.95
CA SER A 97 34.64 15.22 -15.79
C SER A 97 33.50 16.10 -15.27
N VAL A 98 33.37 16.24 -13.94
CA VAL A 98 32.47 17.18 -13.27
C VAL A 98 33.14 18.56 -13.19
N VAL A 99 32.51 19.59 -13.78
CA VAL A 99 32.99 20.98 -13.72
C VAL A 99 32.27 21.72 -12.59
N LEU A 100 33.01 22.16 -11.58
CA LEU A 100 32.50 23.00 -10.49
C LEU A 100 32.85 24.46 -10.79
N ALA A 101 31.85 25.33 -10.86
CA ALA A 101 32.07 26.77 -10.99
C ALA A 101 32.30 27.39 -9.61
N GLY A 102 33.57 27.70 -9.28
CA GLY A 102 33.94 28.43 -8.06
C GLY A 102 35.18 27.86 -7.36
N SER A 103 36.06 28.73 -6.87
CA SER A 103 37.43 28.43 -6.44
C SER A 103 37.59 27.81 -5.04
N ASN A 104 36.51 27.44 -4.33
CA ASN A 104 36.55 26.90 -2.96
C ASN A 104 35.70 25.63 -2.79
N ALA A 105 36.00 24.57 -3.55
CA ALA A 105 35.30 23.29 -3.43
C ALA A 105 35.96 22.37 -2.38
N THR A 106 35.53 22.46 -1.12
CA THR A 106 35.75 21.36 -0.15
C THR A 106 34.83 20.20 -0.52
N SER A 107 35.39 19.06 -0.94
CA SER A 107 34.72 17.78 -1.27
C SER A 107 33.20 17.87 -1.41
N PRO A 108 32.66 18.35 -2.54
CA PRO A 108 31.22 18.47 -2.67
C PRO A 108 30.61 17.07 -2.69
N SER A 109 29.70 16.78 -1.76
CA SER A 109 28.77 15.68 -1.95
C SER A 109 27.90 16.06 -3.15
N VAL A 110 28.24 15.56 -4.34
CA VAL A 110 27.41 15.77 -5.52
C VAL A 110 26.20 14.86 -5.35
N LYS A 111 25.02 15.46 -5.23
CA LYS A 111 23.76 14.72 -5.26
C LYS A 111 23.28 14.67 -6.70
N THR A 112 22.67 13.55 -7.09
CA THR A 112 21.78 13.57 -8.25
C THR A 112 20.67 14.58 -7.98
N ASP A 113 20.04 15.10 -9.03
CA ASP A 113 18.74 15.74 -8.84
C ASP A 113 17.80 14.80 -8.08
N ASP A 114 16.81 15.38 -7.44
CA ASP A 114 15.77 14.56 -6.84
C ASP A 114 14.99 13.84 -7.95
N TYR A 115 15.13 12.51 -8.02
CA TYR A 115 14.36 11.68 -8.92
C TYR A 115 13.19 11.02 -8.16
N GLY A 116 12.11 10.70 -8.86
CA GLY A 116 10.88 10.15 -8.25
C GLY A 116 9.76 11.17 -8.07
N SER A 117 9.45 11.95 -9.11
CA SER A 117 8.33 12.91 -9.14
C SER A 117 6.93 12.26 -9.33
N GLY A 118 6.72 11.01 -8.89
CA GLY A 118 5.37 10.46 -8.71
C GLY A 118 4.74 9.64 -9.84
N ASN A 119 5.53 8.92 -10.65
CA ASN A 119 5.00 7.91 -11.60
C ASN A 119 5.72 6.55 -11.56
N SER A 120 6.77 6.38 -10.75
CA SER A 120 7.34 5.05 -10.52
C SER A 120 6.39 4.28 -9.61
N GLY A 121 5.63 3.35 -10.20
CA GLY A 121 4.61 2.57 -9.50
C GLY A 121 5.21 1.73 -8.39
N ASN A 122 4.67 1.87 -7.18
CA ASN A 122 4.98 1.05 -6.01
C ASN A 122 3.92 -0.06 -5.79
N LEU A 123 3.08 -0.30 -6.79
CA LEU A 123 2.01 -1.29 -6.70
C LEU A 123 2.53 -2.65 -7.16
N GLN A 124 2.55 -3.62 -6.25
CA GLN A 124 2.64 -5.03 -6.62
C GLN A 124 1.47 -5.41 -7.55
N PRO A 125 1.61 -6.43 -8.43
CA PRO A 125 0.47 -7.00 -9.14
C PRO A 125 -0.68 -7.32 -8.17
N TYR A 126 -1.91 -6.95 -8.52
CA TYR A 126 -3.06 -7.06 -7.62
C TYR A 126 -4.32 -7.59 -8.31
N PHE A 127 -5.20 -8.17 -7.49
CA PHE A 127 -6.57 -8.51 -7.84
C PHE A 127 -7.50 -7.86 -6.82
N THR A 128 -8.48 -7.08 -7.29
CA THR A 128 -9.34 -6.29 -6.41
C THR A 128 -10.62 -7.05 -6.06
N CYS A 129 -11.06 -6.92 -4.81
CA CYS A 129 -12.37 -7.38 -4.35
C CYS A 129 -12.99 -6.35 -3.39
N TYR A 130 -14.28 -6.49 -3.14
CA TYR A 130 -15.01 -5.75 -2.13
C TYR A 130 -14.73 -6.35 -0.75
N ILE A 131 -14.28 -5.51 0.18
CA ILE A 131 -14.01 -5.89 1.56
C ILE A 131 -15.05 -5.19 2.43
N TRP A 132 -15.88 -5.96 3.11
CA TRP A 132 -16.96 -5.49 3.98
C TRP A 132 -16.64 -5.80 5.43
N CYS A 133 -16.95 -4.88 6.35
CA CYS A 133 -16.85 -5.07 7.80
C CYS A 133 -18.25 -4.97 8.42
N ARG A 134 -18.61 -5.93 9.27
CA ARG A 134 -19.89 -5.89 10.00
C ARG A 134 -19.81 -4.87 11.14
N THR A 135 -20.69 -3.88 11.15
CA THR A 135 -20.70 -2.79 12.13
C THR A 135 -21.83 -2.90 13.16
N ALA A 136 -22.90 -3.65 12.85
CA ALA A 136 -24.00 -4.01 13.77
C ALA A 136 -24.64 -5.35 13.36
#